data_AF-A0A3M1SNR8-F1
#
_entry.id   AF-A0A3M1SNR8-F1
#
_cell.length_a   1.000
_cell.length_b   1.000
_cell.length_c   1.000
_cell.angle_alpha   90.00
_cell.angle_beta   90.00
_cell.angle_gamma   90.00
#
_symmetry.space_group_name_H-M   'P 1'
#
loop_
_entity.id
_entity.type
_entity.pdbx_description
1 polymer ?
#
loop_
_entity_poly.entity_id
_entity_poly.type
_entity_poly.pdbx_seq_one_letter_code
_entity_poly.pdbx_strand_id
1 'polypeptide(L)' 'MNYRFITKQETADIFRCSTRTLDRWRKDWIEGIHWIRLNKRVLFNQPLMENLLQCALDTHHPLHIREVDIYQRLKR' A
#
# COMPACT_ATOMS: atom_id res chain seq x y z
N MET A 1 -0.49 -15.48 -0.04
CA MET A 1 -0.74 -14.13 0.55
C MET A 1 -2.23 -13.88 0.53
N ASN A 2 -2.77 -13.36 1.63
CA ASN A 2 -4.18 -12.98 1.69
C ASN A 2 -4.33 -11.60 1.04
N TYR A 3 -4.99 -11.49 -0.12
CA TYR A 3 -5.14 -10.22 -0.84
C TYR A 3 -6.29 -9.40 -0.27
N ARG A 4 -6.11 -8.91 0.95
CA ARG A 4 -7.08 -8.03 1.59
C ARG A 4 -6.81 -6.58 1.20
N PHE A 5 -7.85 -5.94 0.66
CA PHE A 5 -7.87 -4.51 0.45
C PHE A 5 -8.56 -3.83 1.64
N ILE A 6 -7.94 -2.77 2.16
CA ILE A 6 -8.42 -2.01 3.32
C ILE A 6 -8.68 -0.56 2.94
N THR A 7 -9.52 0.10 3.73
CA THR A 7 -9.88 1.49 3.53
C THR A 7 -8.72 2.43 3.85
N LYS A 8 -8.88 3.68 3.41
CA LYS A 8 -7.99 4.78 3.76
C LYS A 8 -7.86 4.98 5.28
N GLN A 9 -8.95 4.80 6.03
CA GLN A 9 -8.93 4.96 7.49
C GLN A 9 -8.13 3.83 8.13
N GLU A 10 -8.42 2.57 7.80
CA GLU A 10 -7.66 1.41 8.29
C GLU A 10 -6.15 1.53 8.00
N THR A 11 -5.79 2.01 6.80
CA THR A 11 -4.38 2.23 6.42
C THR A 11 -3.73 3.34 7.25
N ALA A 12 -4.46 4.42 7.50
CA ALA A 12 -3.98 5.52 8.33
C ALA A 12 -3.74 5.06 9.78
N ASP A 13 -4.60 4.18 10.29
CA ASP A 13 -4.47 3.58 11.63
C ASP A 13 -3.22 2.68 11.72
N ILE A 14 -2.94 1.87 10.69
CA ILE A 14 -1.71 1.04 10.60
C ILE A 14 -0.46 1.92 10.67
N PHE A 15 -0.42 3.01 9.88
CA PHE A 15 0.73 3.92 9.87
C PHE A 15 0.73 4.94 11.00
N ARG A 16 -0.28 4.93 11.89
CA ARG A 16 -0.47 5.92 12.97
C ARG A 16 -0.36 7.36 12.47
N CYS A 17 -0.98 7.64 11.33
CA CYS A 17 -0.92 8.94 10.67
C CYS A 17 -2.32 9.47 10.35
N SER A 18 -2.41 10.75 9.95
CA SER A 18 -3.68 11.29 9.45
C SER A 18 -3.95 10.81 8.02
N THR A 19 -5.23 10.70 7.65
CA THR A 19 -5.65 10.41 6.26
C THR A 19 -5.12 11.45 5.25
N ARG A 20 -4.87 12.69 5.68
CA ARG A 20 -4.22 13.74 4.88
C ARG A 20 -2.71 13.51 4.68
N THR A 21 -2.03 12.94 5.66
CA THR A 21 -0.63 12.52 5.54
C THR A 21 -0.54 11.33 4.58
N LEU A 22 -1.45 10.38 4.70
CA LEU A 22 -1.55 9.24 3.79
C LEU A 22 -1.74 9.68 2.33
N ASP A 23 -2.57 10.70 2.06
CA ASP A 23 -2.71 11.25 0.71
C ASP A 23 -1.42 11.85 0.14
N ARG A 24 -0.54 12.38 1.00
CA ARG A 24 0.75 12.93 0.58
C ARG A 24 1.72 11.81 0.21
N TRP A 25 1.87 10.80 1.07
CA TRP A 25 2.74 9.65 0.82
C TRP A 25 2.29 8.82 -0.37
N ARG A 26 0.98 8.65 -0.57
CA ARG A 26 0.42 7.89 -1.70
C ARG A 26 0.85 8.42 -3.07
N LYS A 27 1.30 9.67 -3.19
CA LYS A 27 1.79 10.22 -4.46
C LYS A 27 2.98 9.45 -5.03
N ASP A 28 3.78 8.85 -4.15
CA ASP A 28 4.95 8.06 -4.52
C ASP A 28 4.63 6.56 -4.67
N TRP A 29 3.34 6.19 -4.55
CA TRP A 29 2.88 4.80 -4.58
C TRP A 29 2.15 4.46 -5.86
N ILE A 30 2.39 3.27 -6.37
CA ILE A 30 1.88 2.79 -7.65
C ILE A 30 0.40 2.36 -7.55
N GLU A 31 -0.47 3.01 -8.34
CA GLU A 31 -1.87 2.61 -8.54
C GLU A 31 -1.95 1.23 -9.21
N GLY A 32 -2.91 0.40 -8.79
CA GLY A 32 -3.04 -0.98 -9.23
C GLY A 32 -2.17 -1.98 -8.44
N ILE A 33 -1.25 -1.49 -7.61
CA ILE A 33 -0.33 -2.29 -6.78
C ILE A 33 -0.55 -2.00 -5.29
N HIS A 34 -0.16 -0.80 -4.85
CA HIS A 34 -0.26 -0.35 -3.46
C HIS A 34 -1.69 0.01 -3.10
N TRP A 35 -2.41 0.56 -4.06
CA TRP A 35 -3.78 0.98 -3.90
C TRP A 35 -4.54 0.83 -5.21
N ILE A 36 -5.85 0.69 -5.12
CA ILE A 36 -6.77 0.62 -6.25
C ILE A 36 -7.89 1.64 -6.07
N ARG A 37 -8.48 2.07 -7.17
CA ARG A 37 -9.70 2.86 -7.18
C ARG A 37 -10.89 1.96 -7.53
N LEU A 38 -11.84 1.86 -6.61
CA LEU A 38 -13.12 1.20 -6.83
C LEU A 38 -14.22 2.26 -6.78
N ASN A 39 -14.72 2.68 -7.94
CA ASN A 39 -15.63 3.82 -8.08
C ASN A 39 -15.04 5.09 -7.44
N LYS A 40 -15.71 5.64 -6.42
CA LYS A 40 -15.27 6.84 -5.68
C LYS A 40 -14.39 6.50 -4.47
N ARG A 41 -14.09 5.22 -4.21
CA ARG A 41 -13.33 4.77 -3.03
C ARG A 41 -11.90 4.40 -3.43
N VAL A 42 -10.95 4.74 -2.56
CA VAL A 42 -9.56 4.28 -2.65
C VAL A 42 -9.37 3.19 -1.61
N LEU A 43 -8.86 2.04 -2.03
CA LEU A 43 -8.52 0.92 -1.16
C LEU A 43 -7.03 0.61 -1.29
N PHE A 44 -6.42 0.17 -0.21
CA PHE A 44 -4.99 -0.10 -0.12
C PHE A 44 -4.74 -1.60 0.06
N ASN A 45 -3.68 -2.09 -0.54
CA ASN A 45 -3.26 -3.48 -0.45
C ASN A 45 -2.61 -3.70 0.93
N GLN A 46 -3.35 -4.32 1.86
CA GLN A 46 -2.92 -4.43 3.25
C GLN A 46 -1.53 -5.07 3.41
N PRO A 47 -1.23 -6.25 2.81
CA PRO A 47 0.11 -6.83 2.88
C PRO A 47 1.24 -5.89 2.44
N LEU A 48 1.04 -5.13 1.34
CA LEU A 48 2.05 -4.18 0.88
C LEU A 48 2.17 -2.96 1.79
N MET A 49 1.08 -2.51 2.41
CA MET A 49 1.14 -1.42 3.39
C MET A 49 1.92 -1.86 4.63
N GLU A 50 1.63 -3.05 5.17
CA GLU A 50 2.35 -3.60 6.33
C GLU A 50 3.84 -3.81 6.01
N ASN A 51 4.17 -4.33 4.82
CA ASN A 51 5.55 -4.47 4.36
C ASN A 51 6.25 -3.11 4.19
N LEU A 52 5.58 -2.11 3.62
CA LEU A 52 6.12 -0.76 3.47
C LEU A 52 6.40 -0.10 4.83
N LEU A 53 5.55 -0.34 5.84
CA LEU A 53 5.79 0.11 7.21
C LEU A 53 7.06 -0.53 7.79
N GLN A 54 7.26 -1.83 7.57
CA GLN A 54 8.48 -2.53 7.98
C GLN A 54 9.73 -1.98 7.27
N CYS A 55 9.56 -1.45 6.06
CA CYS A 55 10.60 -0.79 5.28
C CYS A 55 10.70 0.73 5.56
N ALA A 56 10.20 1.20 6.71
CA ALA A 56 10.25 2.61 7.12
C ALA A 56 9.65 3.60 6.10
N LEU A 57 8.63 3.15 5.35
CA LEU A 57 7.98 3.91 4.26
C LEU A 57 8.88 4.21 3.06
N ASP A 58 10.03 3.54 2.94
CA ASP A 58 10.89 3.64 1.76
C ASP A 58 10.42 2.69 0.66
N THR A 59 9.87 3.26 -0.41
CA THR A 59 9.41 2.52 -1.60
C THR A 59 10.55 1.93 -2.43
N HIS A 60 11.79 2.38 -2.22
CA HIS A 60 12.99 1.87 -2.88
C HIS A 60 13.71 0.81 -2.03
N HIS A 61 13.20 0.50 -0.84
CA HIS A 61 13.78 -0.51 0.01
C HIS A 61 13.79 -1.87 -0.72
N PRO A 62 14.91 -2.61 -0.79
CA PRO A 62 15.01 -3.83 -1.58
C PRO A 62 13.96 -4.90 -1.22
N LEU A 63 13.59 -5.01 0.06
CA LEU A 63 12.53 -5.92 0.50
C LEU A 63 11.16 -5.50 -0.01
N HIS A 64 10.90 -4.20 -0.09
CA HIS A 64 9.64 -3.68 -0.59
C HIS A 64 9.49 -3.88 -2.10
N ILE A 65 10.56 -3.58 -2.85
CA ILE A 65 10.64 -3.86 -4.29
C ILE A 65 10.36 -5.33 -4.58
N ARG A 66 11.00 -6.24 -3.83
CA ARG A 66 10.78 -7.69 -3.98
C ARG A 66 9.33 -8.09 -3.72
N GLU A 67 8.70 -7.52 -2.70
CA GLU A 67 7.31 -7.83 -2.36
C GLU A 67 6.34 -7.33 -3.44
N VAL A 68 6.60 -6.14 -4.00
CA VAL A 68 5.86 -5.60 -5.16
C VAL A 68 5.99 -6.53 -6.37
N ASP A 69 7.20 -7.01 -6.68
CA ASP A 69 7.44 -7.95 -7.80
C ASP A 69 6.67 -9.26 -7.61
N ILE A 70 6.66 -9.81 -6.40
CA ILE A 70 5.89 -11.02 -6.06
C ILE A 70 4.39 -10.76 -6.27
N TYR A 71 3.88 -9.66 -5.74
CA TYR A 71 2.48 -9.28 -5.90
C TYR A 71 2.08 -9.14 -7.37
N GLN A 72 2.90 -8.47 -8.18
CA GLN A 72 2.66 -8.30 -9.62
C GLN A 72 2.61 -9.64 -10.38
N ARG A 73 3.49 -10.58 -10.04
CA ARG A 73 3.51 -11.91 -10.66
C ARG A 73 2.27 -12.74 -10.33
N LEU A 74 1.78 -12.62 -9.10
CA LEU A 74 0.62 -13.38 -8.64
C LEU A 74 -0.73 -12.77 -9.06
N LYS A 75 -0.74 -11.52 -9.52
CA LYS A 75 -1.94 -10.85 -10.07
C LYS A 75 -2.23 -11.24 -11.53
N ARG A 76 -1.27 -11.87 -12.24
CA ARG A 76 -1.45 -12.39 -13.60
C ARG A 76 -2.29 -13.67 -13.57
#